data_AF-A0A8B6GXY2-F1
#
_entry.id   AF-A0A8B6GXY2-F1
#
_cell.length_a   1.000
_cell.length_b   1.000
_cell.length_c   1.000
_cell.angle_alpha   90.00
_cell.angle_beta   90.00
_cell.angle_gamma   90.00
#
_symmetry.space_group_name_H-M   'P 1'
#
loop_
_entity.id
_entity.type
_entity.pdbx_description
1 polymer ?
#
loop_
_entity_poly.entity_id
_entity_poly.type
_entity_poly.pdbx_seq_one_letter_code
_entity_poly.pdbx_strand_id
1 'polypeptide(L)'
;MPNISTNDHADSEVRKEDHKNKSKMKLYFEKKHSVKVPNFTVGDTVLVKQEKKDKLSTPYNPQPLTIKNKKGSMITATNEQQKDITRNSSHFKKVRSKIMTDEEIEEIIDDDIIPNTPLRRSSREKQTPKHLDDYVR
;
A
#
# COMPACT_ATOMS: atom_id res chain seq x y z
N MET A 1 50.78 -1.14 -3.53
CA MET A 1 49.34 -1.13 -3.22
C MET A 1 49.19 -1.45 -1.74
N PRO A 2 48.56 -0.61 -0.90
CA PRO A 2 48.42 -0.92 0.51
C PRO A 2 47.32 -1.96 0.72
N ASN A 3 47.59 -2.93 1.60
CA ASN A 3 46.68 -3.99 2.01
C ASN A 3 45.96 -3.54 3.28
N ILE A 4 44.64 -3.34 3.21
CA ILE A 4 43.81 -2.98 4.37
C ILE A 4 43.32 -4.29 4.97
N SER A 5 43.95 -4.72 6.06
CA SER A 5 43.43 -5.75 6.94
C SER A 5 42.09 -5.27 7.51
N THR A 6 40.98 -5.81 7.02
CA THR A 6 39.66 -5.58 7.61
C THR A 6 39.57 -6.37 8.89
N ASN A 7 39.34 -5.67 10.00
CA ASN A 7 38.98 -6.33 11.26
C ASN A 7 37.54 -6.88 11.10
N ASP A 8 37.41 -8.09 10.59
CA ASP A 8 36.15 -8.71 10.16
C ASP A 8 35.07 -8.70 11.25
N HIS A 9 35.46 -8.69 12.52
CA HIS A 9 34.54 -8.62 13.66
C HIS A 9 33.78 -7.28 13.71
N ALA A 10 34.50 -6.16 13.53
CA ALA A 10 33.91 -4.81 13.54
C ALA A 10 32.98 -4.60 12.33
N ASP A 11 33.36 -5.10 11.16
CA ASP A 11 32.55 -5.06 9.95
C ASP A 11 31.25 -5.89 10.11
N SER A 12 31.31 -7.03 10.81
CA SER A 12 30.13 -7.83 11.13
C SER A 12 29.14 -7.11 12.07
N GLU A 13 29.64 -6.35 13.05
CA GLU A 13 28.84 -5.60 14.00
C GLU A 13 28.12 -4.44 13.33
N VAL A 14 28.85 -3.69 12.48
CA VAL A 14 28.28 -2.59 11.68
C VAL A 14 27.13 -3.09 10.80
N ARG A 15 27.27 -4.26 10.14
CA ARG A 15 26.18 -4.86 9.34
C ARG A 15 24.95 -5.23 10.17
N LYS A 16 25.16 -5.77 11.38
CA LYS A 16 24.06 -6.14 12.29
C LYS A 16 23.28 -4.90 12.74
N GLU A 17 23.99 -3.83 13.09
CA GLU A 17 23.37 -2.58 13.53
C GLU A 17 22.65 -1.86 12.38
N ASP A 18 23.23 -1.84 11.19
CA ASP A 18 22.57 -1.35 9.97
C ASP A 18 21.29 -2.14 9.66
N HIS A 19 21.32 -3.47 9.72
CA HIS A 19 20.13 -4.31 9.52
C HIS A 19 19.05 -4.01 10.57
N LYS A 20 19.45 -3.85 11.84
CA LYS A 20 18.54 -3.48 12.93
C LYS A 20 17.89 -2.12 12.65
N ASN A 21 18.66 -1.12 12.25
CA ASN A 21 18.15 0.21 11.94
C ASN A 21 17.21 0.21 10.72
N LYS A 22 17.56 -0.51 9.66
CA LYS A 22 16.70 -0.70 8.48
C LYS A 22 15.38 -1.39 8.83
N SER A 23 15.43 -2.44 9.65
CA SER A 23 14.21 -3.14 10.10
C SER A 23 13.31 -2.22 10.95
N LYS A 24 13.89 -1.40 11.84
CA LYS A 24 13.16 -0.41 12.64
C LYS A 24 12.49 0.65 11.76
N MET A 25 13.20 1.17 10.75
CA MET A 25 12.64 2.15 9.81
C MET A 25 11.48 1.54 9.01
N LYS A 26 11.63 0.31 8.52
CA LYS A 26 10.58 -0.43 7.81
C LYS A 26 9.34 -0.61 8.69
N LEU A 27 9.51 -1.13 9.91
CA LEU A 27 8.40 -1.37 10.84
C LEU A 27 7.65 -0.08 11.20
N TYR A 28 8.38 1.02 11.41
CA TYR A 28 7.75 2.32 11.67
C TYR A 28 6.91 2.78 10.46
N PHE A 29 7.43 2.64 9.25
CA PHE A 29 6.70 2.99 8.04
C PHE A 29 5.46 2.11 7.85
N GLU A 30 5.59 0.79 7.95
CA GLU A 30 4.49 -0.16 7.80
C GLU A 30 3.39 0.09 8.83
N LYS A 31 3.76 0.36 10.09
CA LYS A 31 2.82 0.69 11.17
C LYS A 31 2.15 2.04 10.94
N LYS A 32 2.90 3.07 10.54
CA LYS A 32 2.36 4.43 10.33
C LYS A 32 1.41 4.50 9.13
N HIS A 33 1.68 3.73 8.09
CA HIS A 33 0.90 3.74 6.84
C HIS A 33 -0.04 2.55 6.69
N SER A 34 -0.21 1.73 7.73
CA SER A 34 -1.07 0.53 7.74
C SER A 34 -0.87 -0.33 6.48
N VAL A 35 0.39 -0.59 6.10
CA VAL A 35 0.72 -1.29 4.85
C VAL A 35 0.27 -2.75 4.96
N LYS A 36 -0.89 -3.07 4.38
CA LYS A 36 -1.40 -4.44 4.28
C LYS A 36 -0.89 -5.07 2.98
N VAL A 37 -0.06 -6.11 3.09
CA VAL A 37 0.39 -6.87 1.91
C VAL A 37 -0.78 -7.73 1.41
N PRO A 38 -1.21 -7.57 0.15
CA PRO A 38 -2.33 -8.35 -0.36
C PRO A 38 -1.92 -9.82 -0.52
N ASN A 39 -2.68 -10.70 0.13
CA ASN A 39 -2.46 -12.14 0.07
C ASN A 39 -3.17 -12.74 -1.15
N PHE A 40 -2.40 -12.94 -2.21
CA PHE A 40 -2.83 -13.64 -3.43
C PHE A 40 -2.35 -15.08 -3.45
N THR A 41 -3.27 -15.99 -3.79
CA THR A 41 -3.04 -17.42 -4.00
C THR A 41 -3.42 -17.84 -5.42
N VAL A 42 -2.77 -18.88 -5.94
CA VAL A 42 -3.16 -19.48 -7.24
C VAL A 42 -4.59 -20.00 -7.12
N GLY A 43 -5.41 -19.75 -8.14
CA GLY A 43 -6.86 -20.04 -8.12
C GLY A 43 -7.74 -18.88 -7.64
N ASP A 44 -7.18 -17.81 -7.05
CA ASP A 44 -7.97 -16.63 -6.68
C ASP A 44 -8.55 -15.93 -7.92
N THR A 45 -9.79 -15.47 -7.80
CA THR A 45 -10.40 -14.57 -8.78
C THR A 45 -9.97 -13.12 -8.50
N VAL A 46 -9.46 -12.45 -9.53
CA VAL A 46 -8.92 -11.10 -9.45
C VAL A 46 -9.38 -10.24 -10.63
N LEU A 47 -9.45 -8.93 -10.40
CA LEU A 47 -9.60 -7.91 -11.45
C LEU A 47 -8.25 -7.24 -11.69
N VAL A 48 -7.95 -6.92 -12.95
CA VAL A 48 -6.72 -6.22 -13.34
C VAL A 48 -6.98 -4.72 -13.52
N LYS A 49 -6.08 -3.89 -13.02
CA LYS A 49 -6.12 -2.44 -13.20
C LYS A 49 -5.98 -2.10 -14.69
N GLN A 50 -6.86 -1.23 -15.18
CA GLN A 50 -6.82 -0.78 -16.58
C GLN A 50 -6.28 0.65 -16.69
N GLU A 51 -5.83 1.02 -17.89
CA GLU A 51 -5.47 2.40 -18.20
C GLU A 51 -6.71 3.28 -18.18
N LYS A 52 -6.58 4.47 -17.61
CA LYS A 52 -7.67 5.43 -17.54
C LYS A 52 -7.89 6.02 -18.93
N LYS A 53 -9.00 5.68 -19.57
CA LYS A 53 -9.39 6.25 -20.86
C LYS A 53 -10.14 7.56 -20.67
N ASP A 54 -11.09 7.59 -19.74
CA ASP A 54 -11.99 8.74 -19.53
C ASP A 54 -12.23 9.01 -18.04
N LYS A 55 -12.91 10.13 -17.72
CA LYS A 55 -13.26 10.47 -16.34
C LYS A 55 -14.21 9.46 -15.70
N LEU A 56 -15.08 8.84 -16.50
CA LEU A 56 -16.09 7.87 -16.05
C LEU A 56 -15.64 6.41 -16.19
N SER A 57 -14.43 6.14 -16.71
CA SER A 57 -13.94 4.77 -16.85
C SER A 57 -13.62 4.17 -15.48
N THR A 58 -14.05 2.92 -15.26
CA THR A 58 -13.72 2.19 -14.02
C THR A 58 -12.20 1.98 -13.91
N PRO A 59 -11.63 1.98 -12.69
CA PRO A 59 -10.18 1.79 -12.53
C PRO A 59 -9.70 0.37 -12.86
N TYR A 60 -10.60 -0.63 -12.82
CA TYR A 60 -10.29 -2.03 -13.10
C TYR A 60 -11.12 -2.52 -14.29
N ASN A 61 -10.53 -3.43 -15.06
CA ASN A 61 -11.22 -4.17 -16.10
C ASN A 61 -12.32 -5.03 -15.45
N PRO A 62 -13.58 -4.96 -15.91
CA PRO A 62 -14.68 -5.71 -15.33
C PRO A 62 -14.56 -7.23 -15.51
N GLN A 63 -13.75 -7.70 -16.45
CA GLN A 63 -13.60 -9.13 -16.70
C GLN A 63 -12.74 -9.80 -15.61
N PRO A 64 -13.31 -10.74 -14.83
CA PRO A 64 -12.55 -11.45 -13.81
C PRO A 64 -11.53 -12.40 -14.44
N LEU A 65 -10.37 -12.51 -13.80
CA LEU A 65 -9.28 -13.41 -14.18
C LEU A 65 -8.97 -14.35 -13.01
N THR A 66 -8.50 -15.54 -13.31
CA THR A 66 -8.03 -16.50 -12.30
C THR A 66 -6.51 -16.49 -12.27
N ILE A 67 -5.91 -16.41 -11.08
CA ILE A 67 -4.45 -16.48 -10.94
C ILE A 67 -3.97 -17.89 -11.32
N LYS A 68 -3.09 -17.95 -12.33
CA LYS A 68 -2.45 -19.19 -12.80
C LYS A 68 -1.11 -19.44 -12.12
N ASN A 69 -0.33 -18.38 -11.88
CA ASN A 69 0.98 -18.47 -11.25
C ASN A 69 1.31 -17.19 -10.46
N LYS A 70 2.16 -17.33 -9.43
CA LYS A 70 2.69 -16.24 -8.62
C LYS A 70 4.18 -16.45 -8.37
N LYS A 71 5.00 -15.48 -8.77
CA LYS A 71 6.45 -15.44 -8.52
C LYS A 71 6.79 -14.18 -7.73
N GLY A 72 6.91 -14.33 -6.40
CA GLY A 72 7.07 -13.19 -5.49
C GLY A 72 5.88 -12.23 -5.59
N SER A 73 6.14 -10.96 -5.94
CA SER A 73 5.11 -9.95 -6.19
C SER A 73 4.58 -9.95 -7.62
N MET A 74 5.10 -10.77 -8.53
CA MET A 74 4.59 -10.89 -9.90
C MET A 74 3.50 -11.95 -9.96
N ILE A 75 2.37 -11.62 -10.57
CA ILE A 75 1.20 -12.47 -10.73
C ILE A 75 0.90 -12.63 -12.21
N THR A 76 0.65 -13.87 -12.62
CA THR A 76 0.13 -14.22 -13.94
C THR A 76 -1.30 -14.70 -13.79
N ALA A 77 -2.25 -14.00 -14.41
CA ALA A 77 -3.67 -14.33 -14.37
C ALA A 77 -4.22 -14.52 -15.79
N THR A 78 -5.23 -15.36 -15.92
CA THR A 78 -5.82 -15.75 -17.21
C THR A 78 -7.33 -15.97 -17.09
N ASN A 79 -8.02 -15.93 -18.22
CA ASN A 79 -9.44 -16.29 -18.36
C ASN A 79 -9.59 -17.01 -19.69
N GLU A 80 -10.56 -17.92 -19.82
CA GLU A 80 -10.84 -18.73 -21.00
C GLU A 80 -10.89 -17.92 -22.31
N GLN A 81 -11.29 -16.65 -22.25
CA GLN A 81 -11.44 -15.77 -23.41
C GLN A 81 -10.26 -14.82 -23.64
N GLN A 82 -9.33 -14.67 -22.68
CA GLN A 82 -8.28 -13.65 -22.72
C GLN A 82 -6.88 -14.25 -22.70
N LYS A 83 -5.93 -13.49 -23.24
CA LYS A 83 -4.49 -13.80 -23.16
C LYS A 83 -3.98 -13.70 -21.72
N ASP A 84 -3.02 -14.54 -21.36
CA ASP A 84 -2.31 -14.48 -20.07
C ASP A 84 -1.72 -13.08 -19.80
N ILE A 85 -2.08 -12.48 -18.67
CA ILE A 85 -1.59 -11.16 -18.22
C ILE A 85 -0.65 -11.36 -17.05
N THR A 86 0.57 -10.82 -17.15
CA THR A 86 1.56 -10.85 -16.07
C THR A 86 1.91 -9.45 -15.61
N ARG A 87 1.66 -9.12 -14.34
CA ARG A 87 1.95 -7.81 -13.72
C ARG A 87 2.26 -7.95 -12.22
N ASN A 88 2.69 -6.85 -11.59
CA ASN A 88 2.84 -6.79 -10.13
C ASN A 88 1.47 -6.95 -9.44
N SER A 89 1.44 -7.66 -8.31
CA SER A 89 0.34 -7.83 -7.36
C SER A 89 -0.45 -6.55 -7.05
N SER A 90 0.20 -5.38 -7.02
CA SER A 90 -0.46 -4.08 -6.82
C SER A 90 -1.43 -3.67 -7.92
N HIS A 91 -1.33 -4.29 -9.10
CA HIS A 91 -2.24 -4.06 -10.22
C HIS A 91 -3.47 -4.97 -10.18
N PHE A 92 -3.50 -5.94 -9.27
CA PHE A 92 -4.61 -6.86 -9.13
C PHE A 92 -5.45 -6.49 -7.91
N LYS A 93 -6.76 -6.68 -8.00
CA LYS A 93 -7.69 -6.57 -6.88
C LYS A 93 -8.39 -7.91 -6.73
N LYS A 94 -8.28 -8.54 -5.55
CA LYS A 94 -8.96 -9.81 -5.26
C LYS A 94 -10.47 -9.60 -5.20
N VAL A 95 -11.22 -10.44 -5.90
CA VAL A 95 -12.68 -10.48 -5.87
C VAL A 95 -13.08 -11.43 -4.74
N ARG A 96 -13.93 -10.96 -3.83
CA ARG A 96 -14.51 -11.81 -2.79
C ARG A 96 -15.77 -12.46 -3.38
N SER A 97 -15.85 -13.78 -3.34
CA SER A 97 -17.00 -14.56 -3.85
C SER A 97 -18.14 -14.66 -2.83
N LYS A 98 -17.91 -14.32 -1.56
CA LYS A 98 -18.92 -14.37 -0.51
C LYS A 98 -19.70 -13.06 -0.49
N ILE A 99 -21.03 -13.14 -0.60
CA ILE A 99 -21.92 -12.07 -0.13
C ILE A 99 -21.69 -12.02 1.37
N MET A 100 -20.97 -11.00 1.82
CA MET A 100 -20.74 -10.77 3.24
C MET A 100 -22.09 -10.39 3.83
N THR A 101 -22.49 -11.03 4.93
CA THR A 101 -23.61 -10.55 5.73
C THR A 101 -23.24 -9.18 6.31
N ASP A 102 -24.22 -8.32 6.59
CA ASP A 102 -23.95 -6.96 7.09
C ASP A 102 -23.07 -6.95 8.34
N GLU A 103 -23.15 -8.00 9.17
CA GLU A 103 -22.31 -8.23 10.35
C GLU A 103 -20.82 -8.47 10.01
N GLU A 104 -20.50 -9.19 8.93
CA GLU A 104 -19.10 -9.41 8.50
C GLU A 104 -18.51 -8.15 7.83
N ILE A 105 -19.35 -7.22 7.34
CA ILE A 105 -18.92 -5.94 6.76
C ILE A 105 -18.48 -4.98 7.87
N GLU A 106 -19.19 -4.93 9.00
CA GLU A 106 -18.83 -4.06 10.14
C GLU A 106 -17.45 -4.40 10.71
N GLU A 107 -17.10 -5.69 10.86
CA GLU A 107 -15.76 -6.12 11.32
C GLU A 107 -14.61 -5.67 10.39
N ILE A 108 -14.87 -5.49 9.10
CA ILE A 108 -13.86 -5.00 8.14
C ILE A 108 -13.77 -3.47 8.17
N ILE A 109 -14.89 -2.79 8.42
CA ILE A 109 -14.93 -1.33 8.51
C ILE A 109 -14.11 -0.85 9.72
N ASP A 110 -14.11 -1.57 10.83
CA ASP A 110 -13.32 -1.26 12.04
C ASP A 110 -11.81 -1.11 11.78
N ASP A 111 -11.32 -1.78 10.74
CA ASP A 111 -9.91 -1.84 10.33
C ASP A 111 -9.50 -0.67 9.40
N ASP A 112 -10.48 0.03 8.84
CA ASP A 112 -10.36 1.24 8.01
C ASP A 112 -10.93 2.49 8.71
N ILE A 113 -11.40 2.37 9.96
CA ILE A 113 -11.64 3.51 10.85
C ILE A 113 -10.29 4.18 11.04
N ILE A 114 -10.10 5.34 10.40
CA ILE A 114 -9.07 6.29 10.82
C ILE A 114 -9.31 6.47 12.31
N PRO A 115 -8.41 6.01 13.21
CA PRO A 115 -8.61 6.24 14.63
C PRO A 115 -8.81 7.74 14.74
N ASN A 116 -9.85 8.14 15.48
CA ASN A 116 -10.25 9.53 15.72
C ASN A 116 -9.13 10.22 16.52
N THR A 117 -7.97 10.28 15.88
CA THR A 117 -6.76 10.91 16.31
C THR A 117 -7.05 12.37 16.04
N PRO A 118 -6.95 13.23 17.05
CA PRO A 118 -7.12 14.65 16.82
C PRO A 118 -6.19 15.01 15.66
N LEU A 119 -6.79 15.53 14.58
CA LEU A 119 -6.04 15.99 13.42
C LEU A 119 -4.90 16.82 13.97
N ARG A 120 -3.67 16.35 13.77
CA ARG A 120 -2.44 17.04 14.20
C ARG A 120 -2.20 18.25 13.30
N ARG A 121 -3.25 19.02 13.01
CA ARG A 121 -3.17 20.36 12.47
C ARG A 121 -2.52 21.16 13.58
N SER A 122 -1.37 21.75 13.30
CA SER A 122 -0.90 22.83 14.16
C SER A 122 -2.06 23.82 14.30
N SER A 123 -2.48 24.13 15.53
CA SER A 123 -3.37 25.27 15.75
C SER A 123 -2.55 26.52 15.47
N ARG A 124 -2.37 26.84 14.19
CA ARG A 124 -1.82 28.12 13.81
C ARG A 124 -2.89 29.14 14.15
N GLU A 125 -2.60 30.02 15.09
CA GLU A 125 -3.39 31.22 15.30
C GLU A 125 -3.47 31.93 13.95
N LYS A 126 -4.68 31.99 13.38
CA LYS A 126 -4.92 32.70 12.13
C LYS A 126 -4.93 34.19 12.46
N GLN A 127 -3.89 34.90 12.09
CA GLN A 127 -3.92 36.36 12.10
C GLN A 127 -4.54 36.86 10.80
N THR A 128 -5.40 37.87 10.90
CA THR A 128 -5.90 38.61 9.74
C THR A 128 -4.75 39.38 9.09
N PRO A 129 -4.80 39.62 7.77
CA PRO A 129 -3.82 40.46 7.11
C PRO A 129 -3.87 41.88 7.68
N LYS A 130 -2.72 42.50 7.94
CA LYS A 130 -2.60 43.85 8.54
C LYS A 130 -3.37 44.94 7.79
N HIS A 131 -3.53 44.81 6.47
CA HIS A 131 -4.23 45.81 5.66
C HIS A 131 -5.75 45.80 5.84
N LEU A 132 -6.31 44.80 6.53
CA LEU A 132 -7.74 44.71 6.84
C LEU A 132 -8.08 45.37 8.18
N ASP A 133 -7.09 45.81 8.95
CA ASP A 133 -7.28 46.50 10.24
C ASP A 133 -8.04 47.82 10.04
N ASP A 134 -7.83 48.50 8.90
CA ASP A 134 -8.47 49.79 8.57
C ASP A 134 -9.90 49.65 8.02
N TYR A 135 -10.34 48.42 7.68
CA TYR A 135 -11.62 48.17 7.00
C TYR A 135 -12.76 47.79 7.96
N VAL A 136 -12.48 47.48 9.23
CA VAL A 136 -13.49 47.14 10.23
C VAL A 136 -13.75 48.36 11.10
N ARG A 137 -14.85 49.09 10.84
CA ARG A 137 -15.35 50.21 11.65
C ARG A 137 -16.79 49.96 12.05
#